data_AF-A0A6F9CU58-F1
#
_entry.id   AF-A0A6F9CU58-F1
#
_cell.length_a   1.000
_cell.length_b   1.000
_cell.length_c   1.000
_cell.angle_alpha   90.00
_cell.angle_beta   90.00
_cell.angle_gamma   90.00
#
_symmetry.space_group_name_H-M   'P 1'
#
loop_
_entity.id
_entity.type
_entity.pdbx_description
1 polymer ?
#
loop_
_entity_poly.entity_id
_entity_poly.type
_entity_poly.pdbx_seq_one_letter_code
_entity_poly.pdbx_strand_id
1 'polypeptide(L)'
;EVYVSDKEGDDQDGDGTEQKPFKTSLRALTFAGKEPFPIIYVDSQKGGERWAVISKTQMKNAEDSERREKNLEEARKITIENDSSLPEPKTVKIYQLEPLRGERV
;
A
#
# COMPACT_ATOMS: atom_id res chain seq x y z
N GLU A 1 -6.37 13.88 -19.57
CA GLU A 1 -5.24 12.92 -19.54
C GLU A 1 -4.34 13.24 -18.36
N VAL A 2 -3.62 12.26 -17.83
CA VAL A 2 -2.75 12.39 -16.65
C VAL A 2 -1.43 11.69 -16.93
N TYR A 3 -0.32 12.28 -16.54
CA TYR A 3 1.02 11.75 -16.77
C TYR A 3 1.65 11.26 -15.48
N VAL A 4 2.29 10.10 -15.56
CA VAL A 4 2.96 9.41 -14.45
C VAL A 4 4.36 9.00 -14.90
N SER A 5 5.39 9.48 -14.22
CA SER A 5 6.78 9.05 -14.47
C SER A 5 7.40 8.55 -13.17
N ASP A 6 7.78 7.28 -13.13
CA ASP A 6 8.49 6.71 -11.98
C ASP A 6 9.89 7.35 -11.82
N LYS A 7 10.44 7.84 -12.94
CA LYS A 7 11.78 8.45 -13.01
C LYS A 7 11.80 9.93 -12.69
N GLU A 8 10.86 10.70 -13.24
CA GLU A 8 10.88 12.18 -13.19
C GLU A 8 9.68 12.78 -12.46
N GLY A 9 8.73 11.95 -12.01
CA GLY A 9 7.52 12.41 -11.35
C GLY A 9 7.67 12.65 -9.86
N ASP A 10 6.73 13.43 -9.33
CA ASP A 10 6.63 13.76 -7.91
C ASP A 10 5.18 13.59 -7.43
N ASP A 11 4.96 12.86 -6.33
CA ASP A 11 3.60 12.64 -5.79
C ASP A 11 3.14 13.74 -4.83
N GLN A 12 4.07 14.56 -4.33
CA GLN A 12 3.79 15.70 -3.44
C GLN A 12 3.47 16.94 -4.26
N ASP A 13 4.35 17.28 -5.21
CA ASP A 13 4.29 18.54 -5.99
C ASP A 13 3.91 18.36 -7.47
N GLY A 14 3.81 17.12 -7.95
CA GLY A 14 3.31 16.83 -9.30
C GLY A 14 1.83 17.19 -9.44
N ASP A 15 1.44 17.71 -10.59
CA ASP A 15 0.05 18.07 -10.92
C ASP A 15 -0.58 17.12 -11.95
N GLY A 16 0.20 16.14 -12.42
CA GLY A 16 -0.25 15.15 -13.41
C GLY A 16 -0.19 15.66 -14.84
N THR A 17 0.43 16.82 -15.10
CA THR A 17 0.75 17.30 -16.44
C THR A 17 2.03 16.63 -16.96
N GLU A 18 2.29 16.74 -18.26
CA GLU A 18 3.54 16.24 -18.86
C GLU A 18 4.79 16.93 -18.28
N GLN A 19 4.67 18.19 -17.84
CA GLN A 19 5.78 18.97 -17.26
C GLN A 19 6.04 18.62 -15.81
N LYS A 20 4.99 18.26 -15.07
CA LYS A 20 5.05 17.88 -13.65
C LYS A 20 4.25 16.59 -13.42
N PRO A 21 4.73 15.46 -13.98
CA PRO A 21 4.00 14.20 -13.87
C PRO A 21 3.96 13.73 -12.42
N PHE A 22 2.93 12.96 -12.08
CA PHE A 22 2.92 12.24 -10.81
C PHE A 22 4.02 11.16 -10.82
N LYS A 23 4.50 10.77 -9.64
CA LYS A 23 5.48 9.68 -9.55
C LYS A 23 4.83 8.33 -9.67
N THR A 24 3.69 8.15 -9.00
CA THR A 24 2.99 6.86 -8.94
C THR A 24 1.65 6.89 -9.66
N SER A 25 1.30 5.75 -10.27
CA SER A 25 -0.03 5.58 -10.88
C SER A 25 -1.12 5.61 -9.82
N LEU A 26 -0.81 5.25 -8.58
CA LEU A 26 -1.73 5.35 -7.47
C LEU A 26 -2.11 6.80 -7.21
N ARG A 27 -1.13 7.72 -7.13
CA ARG A 27 -1.40 9.14 -6.94
C ARG A 27 -2.28 9.71 -8.05
N ALA A 28 -2.02 9.33 -9.30
CA ALA A 28 -2.84 9.71 -10.45
C ALA A 28 -4.29 9.20 -10.34
N LEU A 29 -4.50 7.95 -9.91
CA LEU A 29 -5.83 7.37 -9.71
C LEU A 29 -6.58 8.07 -8.56
N THR A 30 -5.90 8.32 -7.44
CA THR A 30 -6.47 9.06 -6.30
C THR A 30 -6.85 10.49 -6.71
N PHE A 31 -6.02 11.16 -7.53
CA PHE A 31 -6.30 12.50 -8.06
C PHE A 31 -7.50 12.51 -9.01
N ALA A 32 -7.60 11.51 -9.89
CA ALA A 32 -8.73 11.38 -10.80
C ALA A 32 -10.07 11.11 -10.07
N GLY A 33 -10.01 10.51 -8.88
CA GLY A 33 -11.18 10.34 -8.00
C GLY A 33 -12.14 9.25 -8.47
N LYS A 34 -13.14 9.60 -9.28
CA LYS A 34 -14.23 8.69 -9.69
C LYS A 34 -14.35 8.61 -11.21
N GLU A 35 -14.84 7.46 -11.69
CA GLU A 35 -15.03 7.20 -13.12
C GLU A 35 -15.94 8.22 -13.83
N PRO A 36 -15.69 8.49 -15.13
CA PRO A 36 -14.73 7.83 -16.01
C PRO A 36 -13.29 8.29 -15.75
N PHE A 37 -12.37 7.33 -15.57
CA PHE A 37 -10.96 7.66 -15.35
C PHE A 37 -10.37 8.32 -16.61
N PRO A 38 -9.55 9.37 -16.45
CA PRO A 38 -8.82 9.94 -17.56
C PRO A 38 -7.81 8.93 -18.12
N ILE A 39 -7.41 9.11 -19.37
CA ILE A 39 -6.30 8.34 -19.94
C ILE A 39 -5.03 8.69 -19.14
N ILE A 40 -4.42 7.68 -18.53
CA ILE A 40 -3.17 7.81 -17.79
C ILE A 40 -2.03 7.36 -18.71
N TYR A 41 -1.03 8.23 -18.86
CA TYR A 41 0.23 7.95 -19.55
C TYR A 41 1.32 7.62 -18.53
N VAL A 42 2.08 6.57 -18.80
CA VAL A 42 3.23 6.11 -18.03
C VAL A 42 4.50 6.16 -18.88
N ASP A 43 5.66 6.13 -18.23
CA ASP A 43 6.94 5.99 -18.93
C ASP A 43 6.91 4.79 -19.90
N SER A 44 7.18 5.04 -21.17
CA SER A 44 7.26 3.96 -22.16
C SER A 44 8.48 3.07 -21.86
N GLN A 45 8.27 1.76 -21.98
CA GLN A 45 9.34 0.77 -21.86
C GLN A 45 10.05 0.50 -23.20
N LYS A 46 9.48 0.98 -24.32
CA LYS A 46 10.07 0.84 -25.64
C LYS A 46 10.95 2.05 -25.94
N GLY A 47 12.16 1.80 -26.44
CA GLY A 47 13.04 2.88 -26.88
C GLY A 47 12.43 3.66 -28.04
N GLY A 48 12.29 4.98 -27.89
CA GLY A 48 11.82 5.89 -28.93
C GLY A 48 10.53 6.65 -28.61
N GLU A 49 9.74 6.18 -27.64
CA GLU A 49 8.52 6.87 -27.17
C GLU A 49 8.72 7.30 -25.71
N ARG A 50 8.32 8.52 -25.34
CA ARG A 50 8.40 8.96 -23.93
C ARG A 50 7.27 8.37 -23.10
N TRP A 51 6.06 8.39 -23.66
CA TRP A 51 4.82 8.07 -22.99
C TRP A 51 4.12 6.88 -23.62
N ALA A 52 3.55 6.02 -22.80
CA ALA A 52 2.68 4.92 -23.21
C ALA A 52 1.41 4.95 -22.35
N VAL A 53 0.27 4.55 -22.91
CA VAL A 53 -0.97 4.43 -22.11
C VAL A 53 -0.78 3.32 -21.08
N ILE A 54 -1.17 3.59 -19.83
CA ILE A 54 -1.07 2.61 -18.75
C ILE A 54 -1.85 1.34 -19.13
N SER A 55 -1.24 0.18 -18.91
CA SER A 55 -1.93 -1.08 -19.14
C SER A 55 -2.99 -1.35 -18.06
N LYS A 56 -4.03 -2.11 -18.40
CA LYS A 56 -5.04 -2.56 -17.42
C LYS A 56 -4.42 -3.29 -16.23
N THR A 57 -3.38 -4.08 -16.47
CA THR A 57 -2.64 -4.79 -15.41
C THR A 57 -1.93 -3.82 -14.48
N GLN A 58 -1.28 -2.78 -15.00
CA GLN A 58 -0.63 -1.77 -14.17
C GLN A 58 -1.65 -0.97 -13.34
N MET A 59 -2.80 -0.60 -13.91
CA MET A 59 -3.88 0.04 -13.15
C MET A 59 -4.35 -0.83 -12.00
N LYS A 60 -4.63 -2.12 -12.27
CA LYS A 60 -5.05 -3.07 -11.24
C LYS A 60 -3.99 -3.25 -10.14
N ASN A 61 -2.71 -3.35 -10.52
CA ASN A 61 -1.63 -3.49 -9.55
C ASN A 61 -1.48 -2.27 -8.64
N ALA A 62 -1.74 -1.05 -9.14
CA ALA A 62 -1.73 0.16 -8.33
C ALA A 62 -2.86 0.13 -7.28
N GLU A 63 -4.07 -0.23 -7.70
CA GLU A 63 -5.23 -0.40 -6.80
C GLU A 63 -5.00 -1.50 -5.75
N ASP A 64 -4.49 -2.67 -6.17
CA ASP A 64 -4.18 -3.78 -5.28
C ASP A 64 -3.05 -3.42 -4.27
N SER A 65 -2.15 -2.50 -4.63
CA SER A 65 -1.11 -2.01 -3.73
C SER A 65 -1.66 -1.06 -2.68
N GLU A 66 -2.56 -0.15 -3.08
CA GLU A 66 -3.26 0.74 -2.14
C GLU A 66 -4.09 -0.06 -1.12
N ARG A 67 -4.85 -1.05 -1.60
CA ARG A 67 -5.64 -1.91 -0.72
C ARG A 67 -4.76 -2.61 0.33
N ARG A 68 -3.56 -3.05 -0.06
CA ARG A 68 -2.60 -3.68 0.86
C ARG A 68 -2.05 -2.68 1.88
N GLU A 69 -1.72 -1.47 1.45
CA GLU A 69 -1.21 -0.42 2.33
C GLU A 69 -2.23 -0.01 3.39
N LYS A 70 -3.48 0.26 2.97
CA LYS A 70 -4.59 0.55 3.90
C LYS A 70 -4.80 -0.55 4.92
N ASN A 71 -4.76 -1.82 4.48
CA ASN A 71 -4.89 -2.96 5.38
C ASN A 71 -3.73 -3.03 6.40
N LEU A 72 -2.50 -2.70 5.99
CA LEU A 72 -1.34 -2.67 6.89
C LEU A 72 -1.42 -1.52 7.90
N GLU A 73 -1.84 -0.33 7.48
CA GLU A 73 -2.03 0.82 8.37
C GLU A 73 -3.14 0.56 9.40
N GLU A 74 -4.28 0.02 8.96
CA GLU A 74 -5.37 -0.37 9.85
C GLU A 74 -4.91 -1.46 10.83
N ALA A 75 -4.16 -2.47 10.37
CA ALA A 75 -3.61 -3.51 11.24
C ALA A 75 -2.61 -2.96 12.28
N ARG A 76 -1.77 -1.99 11.92
CA ARG A 76 -0.84 -1.32 12.85
C ARG A 76 -1.57 -0.56 13.96
N LYS A 77 -2.79 -0.10 13.71
CA LYS A 77 -3.61 0.63 14.68
C LYS A 77 -4.22 -0.28 15.73
N ILE A 78 -4.28 -1.59 15.48
CA ILE A 78 -4.83 -2.57 16.42
C ILE A 78 -3.83 -2.74 17.57
N THR A 79 -4.16 -2.14 18.71
CA THR A 79 -3.41 -2.35 19.96
C THR A 79 -4.00 -3.56 20.67
N ILE A 80 -3.21 -4.63 20.76
CA ILE A 80 -3.57 -5.82 21.55
C ILE A 80 -2.99 -5.60 22.94
N GLU A 81 -3.86 -5.26 23.89
CA GLU A 81 -3.49 -5.12 25.31
C GLU A 81 -3.80 -6.40 26.08
N ASN A 82 -2.97 -6.71 27.06
CA ASN A 82 -3.24 -7.81 27.99
C ASN A 82 -4.29 -7.37 28.99
N ASP A 83 -5.26 -8.24 29.26
CA ASP A 83 -6.27 -8.00 30.28
C ASP A 83 -5.60 -8.04 31.67
N SER A 84 -5.54 -6.87 32.32
CA SER A 84 -4.94 -6.69 33.64
C SER A 84 -5.72 -7.37 34.78
N SER A 85 -6.93 -7.86 34.54
CA SER A 85 -7.69 -8.65 35.52
C SER A 85 -7.23 -10.11 35.61
N LEU A 86 -6.44 -10.57 34.65
CA LEU A 86 -5.90 -11.93 34.60
C LEU A 86 -4.45 -11.97 35.08
N PRO A 87 -4.01 -13.05 35.76
CA PRO A 87 -2.62 -13.21 36.20
C PRO A 87 -1.67 -13.19 35.01
N GLU A 88 -0.49 -12.58 35.12
CA GLU A 88 0.47 -12.51 34.02
C GLU A 88 0.90 -13.91 33.55
N PRO A 89 0.91 -14.18 32.23
CA PRO A 89 1.32 -15.48 31.71
C PRO A 89 2.82 -15.71 31.94
N LYS A 90 3.17 -16.91 32.41
CA LYS A 90 4.59 -17.29 32.59
C LYS A 90 5.16 -17.87 31.30
N THR A 91 6.15 -17.20 30.71
CA THR A 91 6.88 -17.74 29.55
C THR A 91 7.73 -18.95 29.94
N VAL A 92 7.32 -20.15 29.52
CA VAL A 92 8.02 -21.42 29.80
C VAL A 92 8.16 -22.28 28.55
N LYS A 93 9.16 -23.18 28.52
CA LYS A 93 9.33 -24.11 27.40
C LYS A 93 8.25 -25.20 27.46
N ILE A 94 7.79 -25.66 26.29
CA ILE A 94 6.67 -26.61 26.17
C ILE A 94 6.84 -27.87 27.05
N TYR A 95 8.04 -28.43 27.13
CA TYR A 95 8.29 -29.63 27.94
C TYR A 95 8.21 -29.40 29.46
N GLN A 96 8.12 -28.15 29.92
CA GLN A 96 7.99 -27.77 31.33
C GLN A 96 6.54 -27.41 31.71
N LEU A 97 5.57 -27.60 30.80
CA LEU A 97 4.18 -27.23 31.02
C LEU A 97 3.40 -28.23 31.90
N GLU A 98 3.87 -29.48 32.01
CA GLU A 98 3.19 -30.51 32.79
C GLU A 98 2.92 -30.13 34.26
N PRO A 99 3.88 -29.53 35.01
CA PRO A 99 3.61 -29.06 36.37
C PRO A 99 2.77 -27.77 36.45
N LEU A 100 2.55 -27.07 35.34
CA LEU A 100 1.86 -25.78 35.29
C LEU A 100 0.42 -25.89 34.73
N ARG A 101 -0.13 -27.11 34.69
CA ARG A 101 -1.51 -27.33 34.24
C ARG A 101 -2.50 -26.59 35.15
N GLY A 102 -3.36 -25.79 34.55
CA GLY A 102 -4.35 -24.98 35.27
C GLY A 102 -3.84 -23.61 35.69
N GLU A 103 -2.56 -23.31 35.52
CA GLU A 103 -2.01 -21.97 35.60
C GLU A 103 -2.00 -21.29 34.22
N ARG A 104 -2.03 -19.96 34.20
CA ARG A 104 -1.87 -19.19 32.97
C ARG A 104 -0.38 -19.12 32.61
N VAL A 105 -0.01 -19.74 31.49
CA VAL A 105 1.37 -19.90 30.96
C VAL A 105 1.42 -19.56 29.48
#